data_AF-A0A7C2P2R5-F1
#
_entry.id   AF-A0A7C2P2R5-F1
#
_cell.length_a   1.000
_cell.length_b   1.000
_cell.length_c   1.000
_cell.angle_alpha   90.00
_cell.angle_beta   90.00
_cell.angle_gamma   90.00
#
_symmetry.space_group_name_H-M   'P 1'
#
loop_
_entity.id
_entity.type
_entity.pdbx_description
1 polymer ?
#
loop_
_entity_poly.entity_id
_entity_poly.type
_entity_poly.pdbx_seq_one_letter_code
_entity_poly.pdbx_strand_id
1 'polypeptide(L)'
;MFLIILLLTQVDSTFFSNLKEKPFKTSFVEIVKYKEFETQDTFKGTILRRGSNITMALTYPSKETYIIKNDTLFIESQGKETAFPLEEDALKLLNFHFLNDSLNFHLEVYSDTLILKSKNESLFLVAKLVIQNGIPEEFFIEDREKILRFFFKNWKFYE
;
A
#
# COMPACT_ATOMS: atom_id res chain seq x y z
N MET A 1 -5.60 5.89 2.89
CA MET A 1 -5.21 5.56 1.50
C MET A 1 -3.73 5.09 1.42
N PHE A 2 -3.30 4.22 2.31
CA PHE A 2 -1.86 4.01 2.63
C PHE A 2 -1.45 2.52 2.71
N LEU A 3 -2.40 1.59 2.62
CA LEU A 3 -2.26 0.19 3.08
C LEU A 3 -1.93 -0.84 1.99
N ILE A 4 -1.73 -0.43 0.73
CA ILE A 4 -1.59 -1.42 -0.35
C ILE A 4 -0.25 -2.17 -0.30
N ILE A 5 0.82 -1.55 0.16
CA ILE A 5 2.11 -2.24 0.35
C ILE A 5 2.01 -3.25 1.50
N LEU A 6 1.25 -2.90 2.54
CA LEU A 6 0.97 -3.78 3.67
C LEU A 6 0.19 -5.02 3.22
N LEU A 7 -0.79 -4.85 2.30
CA LEU A 7 -1.54 -5.94 1.68
C LEU A 7 -0.71 -6.77 0.69
N LEU A 8 0.21 -6.16 -0.07
CA LEU A 8 1.11 -6.89 -0.97
C LEU A 8 2.03 -7.85 -0.21
N THR A 9 2.45 -7.50 1.02
CA THR A 9 3.23 -8.42 1.87
C THR A 9 2.41 -9.56 2.49
N GLN A 10 1.08 -9.56 2.34
CA GLN A 10 0.19 -10.65 2.77
C GLN A 10 -0.12 -11.61 1.62
N VAL A 11 0.00 -11.19 0.35
CA VAL A 11 -0.25 -12.07 -0.81
C VAL A 11 0.69 -13.27 -0.77
N ASP A 12 0.14 -14.47 -0.75
CA ASP A 12 0.93 -15.71 -0.81
C ASP A 12 1.49 -15.89 -2.21
N SER A 13 2.67 -15.31 -2.41
CA SER A 13 3.33 -15.21 -3.69
C SER A 13 4.85 -15.27 -3.51
N THR A 14 5.49 -16.14 -4.30
CA THR A 14 6.95 -16.26 -4.36
C THR A 14 7.62 -14.96 -4.76
N PHE A 15 6.90 -14.04 -5.41
CA PHE A 15 7.40 -12.71 -5.78
C PHE A 15 7.74 -11.81 -4.58
N PHE A 16 7.16 -12.06 -3.40
CA PHE A 16 7.37 -11.24 -2.20
C PHE A 16 8.17 -11.92 -1.08
N SER A 17 8.72 -13.12 -1.31
CA SER A 17 9.43 -13.89 -0.29
C SER A 17 10.49 -13.05 0.45
N ASN A 18 11.33 -12.33 -0.30
CA ASN A 18 12.36 -11.45 0.27
C ASN A 18 11.80 -10.33 1.16
N LEU A 19 10.63 -9.77 0.82
CA LEU A 19 9.97 -8.75 1.65
C LEU A 19 9.29 -9.33 2.87
N LYS A 20 8.84 -10.59 2.81
CA LYS A 20 8.19 -11.29 3.93
C LYS A 20 9.20 -11.73 4.99
N GLU A 21 10.36 -12.20 4.55
CA GLU A 21 11.35 -12.88 5.39
C GLU A 21 12.35 -11.92 6.04
N LYS A 22 12.69 -10.79 5.39
CA LYS A 22 13.75 -9.90 5.87
C LYS A 22 13.19 -8.60 6.44
N PRO A 23 13.68 -8.14 7.61
CA PRO A 23 13.44 -6.79 8.05
C PRO A 23 13.96 -5.80 7.00
N PHE A 24 13.18 -4.76 6.70
CA PHE A 24 13.57 -3.77 5.71
C PHE A 24 13.12 -2.37 6.08
N LYS A 25 13.78 -1.38 5.48
CA LYS A 25 13.35 0.02 5.49
C LYS A 25 13.38 0.58 4.08
N THR A 26 12.35 1.33 3.71
CA THR A 26 12.29 2.08 2.45
C THR A 26 11.67 3.45 2.68
N SER A 27 11.98 4.40 1.80
CA SER A 27 11.31 5.70 1.74
C SER A 27 10.34 5.71 0.58
N PHE A 28 9.25 6.46 0.69
CA PHE A 28 8.30 6.61 -0.40
C PHE A 28 7.90 8.06 -0.65
N VAL A 29 7.46 8.31 -1.88
CA VAL A 29 6.69 9.49 -2.27
C VAL A 29 5.38 8.99 -2.86
N GLU A 30 4.27 9.47 -2.33
CA GLU A 30 2.93 9.24 -2.88
C GLU A 30 2.45 10.52 -3.56
N ILE A 31 1.83 10.37 -4.73
CA ILE A 31 1.18 11.44 -5.46
C ILE A 31 -0.26 11.02 -5.72
N VAL A 32 -1.20 11.88 -5.36
CA VAL A 32 -2.64 11.65 -5.53
C VAL A 32 -3.15 12.72 -6.47
N LYS A 33 -3.64 12.34 -7.65
CA LYS A 33 -4.27 13.24 -8.61
C LYS A 33 -5.77 12.98 -8.63
N TYR A 34 -6.57 13.97 -8.26
CA TYR A 34 -8.03 13.88 -8.32
C TYR A 34 -8.49 14.27 -9.73
N LYS A 35 -9.28 13.40 -10.37
CA LYS A 35 -9.72 13.57 -11.76
C LYS A 35 -10.74 14.69 -11.90
N GLU A 36 -11.62 14.85 -10.92
CA GLU A 36 -12.69 15.85 -10.96
C GLU A 36 -12.17 17.28 -10.77
N PHE A 37 -11.27 17.48 -9.81
CA PHE A 37 -10.84 18.82 -9.39
C PHE A 37 -9.53 19.27 -10.03
N GLU A 38 -8.89 18.40 -10.83
CA GLU A 38 -7.53 18.59 -11.37
C GLU A 38 -6.46 18.94 -10.31
N THR A 39 -6.75 18.67 -9.04
CA THR A 39 -5.83 18.91 -7.93
C THR A 39 -4.88 17.73 -7.74
N GLN A 40 -3.74 18.03 -7.13
CA GLN A 40 -2.74 17.02 -6.79
C GLN A 40 -2.21 17.21 -5.37
N ASP A 41 -2.25 16.14 -4.59
CA ASP A 41 -1.58 16.06 -3.29
C ASP A 41 -0.29 15.24 -3.38
N THR A 42 0.64 15.49 -2.46
CA THR A 42 1.88 14.73 -2.36
C THR A 42 2.17 14.40 -0.92
N PHE A 43 2.48 13.14 -0.66
CA PHE A 43 2.84 12.63 0.66
C PHE A 43 4.23 12.02 0.60
N LYS A 44 4.95 12.08 1.72
CA LYS A 44 6.27 11.47 1.85
C LYS A 44 6.35 10.74 3.17
N GLY A 45 7.14 9.67 3.20
CA GLY A 45 7.35 8.95 4.43
C GLY A 45 8.33 7.79 4.30
N THR A 46 8.31 6.94 5.32
CA THR A 46 9.12 5.72 5.37
C THR A 46 8.28 4.53 5.78
N ILE A 47 8.64 3.36 5.27
CA ILE A 47 8.10 2.07 5.67
C ILE A 47 9.22 1.27 6.31
N LEU A 48 8.92 0.64 7.44
CA LEU A 48 9.82 -0.21 8.20
C LEU A 48 9.10 -1.51 8.52
N ARG A 49 9.69 -2.65 8.17
CA ARG A 49 9.27 -3.98 8.63
C ARG A 49 10.27 -4.53 9.63
N ARG A 50 9.80 -5.02 10.77
CA ARG A 50 10.58 -5.72 11.80
C ARG A 50 9.78 -6.91 12.33
N GLY A 51 10.19 -8.12 11.96
CA GLY A 51 9.40 -9.32 12.22
C GLY A 51 8.04 -9.25 11.50
N SER A 52 6.96 -9.51 12.22
CA SER A 52 5.58 -9.39 11.73
C SER A 52 5.05 -7.95 11.74
N ASN A 53 5.75 -7.01 12.38
CA ASN A 53 5.28 -5.63 12.50
C ASN A 53 5.71 -4.82 11.28
N ILE A 54 4.80 -3.99 10.78
CA ILE A 54 5.09 -3.05 9.71
C ILE A 54 4.62 -1.67 10.13
N THR A 55 5.52 -0.70 10.04
CA THR A 55 5.29 0.70 10.40
C THR A 55 5.47 1.59 9.19
N MET A 56 4.52 2.48 8.96
CA MET A 56 4.58 3.53 7.94
C MET A 56 4.49 4.89 8.63
N ALA A 57 5.56 5.65 8.57
CA ALA A 57 5.62 6.98 9.17
C ALA A 57 5.59 8.06 8.09
N LEU A 58 4.58 8.91 8.11
CA LEU A 58 4.49 10.10 7.28
C LEU A 58 5.43 11.18 7.81
N THR A 59 6.10 11.85 6.89
CA THR A 59 6.95 13.01 7.15
C THR A 59 6.41 14.29 6.53
N TYR A 60 5.51 14.18 5.55
CA TYR A 60 4.80 15.28 4.92
C TYR A 60 3.45 14.80 4.34
N PRO A 61 2.37 15.59 4.45
CA PRO A 61 2.26 16.88 5.13
C PRO A 61 2.06 16.75 6.66
N SER A 62 1.70 15.56 7.15
CA SER A 62 1.50 15.26 8.57
C SER A 62 2.65 14.42 9.14
N LYS A 63 2.67 14.25 10.47
CA LYS A 63 3.58 13.35 11.20
C LYS A 63 2.86 12.10 11.71
N GLU A 64 1.87 11.63 10.95
CA GLU A 64 1.10 10.45 11.32
C GLU A 64 1.93 9.18 11.17
N THR A 65 1.74 8.25 12.09
CA THR A 65 2.38 6.94 12.02
C THR A 65 1.31 5.86 12.03
N TYR A 66 1.43 4.93 11.10
CA TYR A 66 0.53 3.79 10.93
C TYR A 66 1.32 2.53 11.28
N ILE A 67 0.78 1.68 12.14
CA ILE A 67 1.47 0.47 12.60
C ILE A 67 0.52 -0.71 12.46
N ILE A 68 0.93 -1.74 11.71
CA ILE A 68 0.27 -3.04 11.74
C ILE A 68 1.01 -3.95 12.70
N LYS A 69 0.27 -4.49 13.67
CA LYS A 69 0.76 -5.46 14.65
C LYS A 69 -0.41 -6.36 15.08
N ASN A 70 -0.20 -7.68 15.04
CA ASN A 70 -1.18 -8.68 15.48
C ASN A 70 -2.60 -8.43 14.93
N ASP A 71 -2.71 -8.31 13.61
CA ASP A 71 -3.98 -8.07 12.89
C ASP A 71 -4.75 -6.80 13.29
N THR A 72 -4.07 -5.86 13.94
CA THR A 72 -4.59 -4.55 14.33
C THR A 72 -3.79 -3.45 13.65
N LEU A 73 -4.50 -2.46 13.10
CA LEU A 73 -3.95 -1.21 12.62
C LEU A 73 -4.02 -0.17 13.73
N PHE A 74 -2.87 0.36 14.13
CA PHE A 74 -2.76 1.52 15.01
C PHE A 74 -2.43 2.76 14.18
N ILE A 75 -3.11 3.86 14.48
CA ILE A 75 -2.85 5.18 13.89
C ILE A 75 -2.50 6.13 15.02
N GLU A 76 -1.25 6.59 15.02
CA GLU A 76 -0.73 7.59 15.91
C GLU A 76 -0.70 8.96 15.21
N SER A 77 -1.44 9.92 15.75
CA SER A 77 -1.47 11.31 15.27
C SER A 77 -1.49 12.27 16.44
N GLN A 78 -0.52 13.19 16.47
CA GLN A 78 -0.43 14.23 17.52
C GLN A 78 -0.43 13.70 18.96
N GLY A 79 0.19 12.53 19.19
CA GLY A 79 0.24 11.89 20.51
C GLY A 79 -1.05 11.19 20.94
N LYS A 80 -2.03 11.06 20.04
CA LYS A 80 -3.20 10.19 20.22
C LYS A 80 -3.02 8.93 19.39
N GLU A 81 -3.38 7.79 19.97
CA GLU A 81 -3.39 6.50 19.29
C GLU A 81 -4.84 6.04 19.10
N THR A 82 -5.15 5.50 17.93
CA THR A 82 -6.42 4.86 17.62
C THR A 82 -6.15 3.49 17.01
N ALA A 83 -6.95 2.48 17.37
CA ALA A 83 -6.74 1.10 16.95
C ALA A 83 -7.97 0.57 16.20
N PHE A 84 -7.73 -0.15 15.10
CA PHE A 84 -8.75 -0.71 14.21
C PHE A 84 -8.41 -2.17 13.89
N PRO A 85 -9.34 -3.12 14.07
CA PRO A 85 -9.16 -4.48 13.55
C PRO A 85 -9.02 -4.48 12.02
N LEU A 86 -8.11 -5.31 11.48
CA LEU A 86 -7.86 -5.34 10.03
C LEU A 86 -8.99 -5.96 9.19
N GLU A 87 -9.80 -6.84 9.77
CA GLU A 87 -10.69 -7.74 9.02
C GLU A 87 -11.83 -7.03 8.25
N GLU A 88 -12.28 -5.85 8.69
CA GLU A 88 -13.37 -5.15 7.99
C GLU A 88 -13.28 -3.63 8.10
N ASP A 89 -13.00 -3.11 9.30
CA ASP A 89 -13.02 -1.67 9.57
C ASP A 89 -11.83 -0.94 8.94
N ALA A 90 -10.63 -1.53 8.98
CA ALA A 90 -9.48 -0.96 8.31
C ALA A 90 -9.70 -0.89 6.78
N LEU A 91 -10.26 -1.93 6.15
CA LEU A 91 -10.50 -1.97 4.71
C LEU A 91 -11.53 -0.92 4.25
N LYS A 92 -12.59 -0.71 5.03
CA LYS A 92 -13.59 0.35 4.82
C LYS A 92 -12.98 1.74 4.99
N LEU A 93 -12.21 1.97 6.07
CA LEU A 93 -11.52 3.23 6.37
C LEU A 93 -10.55 3.66 5.24
N LEU A 94 -10.05 2.69 4.47
CA LEU A 94 -9.05 2.93 3.44
C LEU A 94 -9.63 3.11 2.04
N ASN A 95 -10.96 3.04 1.86
CA ASN A 95 -11.64 2.98 0.56
C ASN A 95 -11.18 1.79 -0.32
N PHE A 96 -10.77 0.69 0.29
CA PHE A 96 -10.35 -0.55 -0.40
C PHE A 96 -11.25 -1.75 -0.06
N HIS A 97 -12.47 -1.51 0.41
CA HIS A 97 -13.47 -2.55 0.72
C HIS A 97 -13.71 -3.54 -0.43
N PHE A 98 -13.42 -3.12 -1.67
CA PHE A 98 -13.51 -3.99 -2.85
C PHE A 98 -12.46 -5.12 -2.87
N LEU A 99 -11.30 -4.98 -2.22
CA LEU A 99 -10.25 -6.01 -2.23
C LEU A 99 -10.63 -7.30 -1.49
N ASN A 100 -11.66 -7.27 -0.64
CA ASN A 100 -12.15 -8.45 0.07
C ASN A 100 -12.89 -9.45 -0.86
N ASP A 101 -13.25 -9.03 -2.08
CA ASP A 101 -13.99 -9.89 -2.99
C ASP A 101 -13.09 -10.39 -4.13
N SER A 102 -12.36 -11.48 -3.84
CA SER A 102 -11.47 -12.18 -4.79
C SER A 102 -12.15 -12.56 -6.11
N LEU A 103 -13.49 -12.60 -6.13
CA LEU A 103 -14.27 -12.88 -7.34
C LEU A 103 -14.24 -11.72 -8.35
N ASN A 104 -14.04 -10.49 -7.89
CA ASN A 104 -14.18 -9.27 -8.69
C ASN A 104 -12.91 -8.80 -9.40
N PHE A 105 -11.78 -9.49 -9.25
CA PHE A 105 -10.51 -9.03 -9.81
C PHE A 105 -9.80 -10.08 -10.67
N HIS A 106 -9.08 -9.61 -11.67
CA HIS A 106 -8.18 -10.40 -12.51
C HIS A 106 -6.73 -9.96 -12.26
N LEU A 107 -5.86 -10.93 -11.97
CA LEU A 107 -4.44 -10.71 -11.76
C LEU A 107 -3.66 -11.16 -13.00
N GLU A 108 -2.92 -10.23 -13.59
CA GLU A 108 -1.97 -10.47 -14.68
C GLU A 108 -0.55 -10.33 -14.13
N VAL A 109 0.31 -11.30 -14.43
CA VAL A 109 1.70 -11.34 -13.99
C VAL A 109 2.62 -11.26 -15.19
N TYR A 110 3.42 -10.20 -15.24
CA TYR A 110 4.51 -10.00 -16.19
C TYR A 110 5.84 -10.12 -15.46
N SER A 111 6.96 -10.22 -16.19
CA SER A 111 8.29 -10.52 -15.63
C SER A 111 8.71 -9.63 -14.45
N ASP A 112 8.33 -8.34 -14.48
CA ASP A 112 8.68 -7.33 -13.49
C ASP A 112 7.46 -6.55 -12.99
N THR A 113 6.25 -6.96 -13.37
CA THR A 113 5.04 -6.15 -13.15
C THR A 113 3.86 -7.04 -12.78
N LEU A 114 3.18 -6.69 -11.69
CA LEU A 114 1.89 -7.27 -11.32
C LEU A 114 0.78 -6.26 -11.65
N ILE A 115 -0.27 -6.70 -12.34
CA ILE A 115 -1.43 -5.86 -12.65
C ILE A 115 -2.69 -6.53 -12.13
N LEU A 116 -3.43 -5.81 -11.28
CA LEU A 116 -4.73 -6.21 -10.77
C LEU A 116 -5.78 -5.31 -11.43
N LYS A 117 -6.76 -5.91 -12.11
CA LYS A 117 -7.86 -5.18 -12.77
C LYS A 117 -9.20 -5.66 -12.24
N SER A 118 -10.13 -4.74 -12.01
CA SER A 118 -11.51 -5.14 -11.71
C SER A 118 -12.16 -5.80 -12.93
N LYS A 119 -12.91 -6.88 -12.69
CA LYS A 119 -13.80 -7.53 -13.67
C LYS A 119 -15.14 -6.81 -13.79
N ASN A 120 -15.49 -5.99 -12.80
CA ASN A 120 -16.75 -5.27 -12.77
C ASN A 120 -16.54 -3.82 -13.21
N GLU A 121 -17.12 -3.44 -14.34
CA GLU A 121 -17.02 -2.08 -14.88
C GLU A 121 -17.57 -1.02 -13.90
N SER A 122 -18.53 -1.39 -13.03
CA SER A 122 -19.09 -0.48 -12.03
C SER A 122 -18.07 -0.07 -10.96
N LEU A 123 -17.06 -0.91 -10.70
CA LEU A 123 -16.02 -0.72 -9.69
C LEU A 123 -14.72 -0.14 -10.25
N PHE A 124 -14.63 0.07 -11.58
CA PHE A 124 -13.41 0.43 -12.35
C PHE A 124 -12.19 0.75 -11.47
N LEU A 125 -11.30 -0.23 -11.36
CA LEU A 125 -10.06 -0.13 -10.62
C LEU A 125 -8.96 -0.86 -11.38
N VAL A 126 -7.82 -0.20 -11.55
CA VAL A 126 -6.58 -0.81 -12.02
C VAL A 126 -5.48 -0.52 -11.01
N ALA A 127 -4.83 -1.56 -10.50
CA ALA A 127 -3.64 -1.43 -9.68
C ALA A 127 -2.45 -2.10 -10.39
N LYS A 128 -1.30 -1.43 -10.41
CA LYS A 128 -0.07 -1.92 -11.03
C LYS A 128 1.07 -1.80 -10.04
N LEU A 129 1.79 -2.89 -9.80
CA LEU A 129 3.02 -2.92 -9.02
C LEU A 129 4.19 -3.25 -9.92
N VAL A 130 5.17 -2.36 -10.00
CA VAL A 130 6.44 -2.58 -10.70
C VAL A 130 7.48 -3.04 -9.68
N ILE A 131 8.12 -4.16 -9.98
CA ILE A 131 9.12 -4.83 -9.17
C ILE A 131 10.42 -4.89 -9.97
N GLN A 132 11.48 -4.27 -9.46
CA GLN A 132 12.81 -4.38 -10.04
C GLN A 132 13.75 -5.04 -9.05
N ASN A 133 14.55 -6.00 -9.50
CA ASN A 133 15.51 -6.70 -8.62
C ASN A 133 14.88 -7.29 -7.35
N GLY A 134 13.62 -7.74 -7.45
CA GLY A 134 12.87 -8.32 -6.33
C GLY A 134 12.35 -7.32 -5.29
N ILE A 135 12.40 -6.01 -5.57
CA ILE A 135 11.84 -4.96 -4.71
C ILE A 135 10.80 -4.11 -5.44
N PRO A 136 9.72 -3.68 -4.76
CA PRO A 136 8.80 -2.70 -5.31
C PRO A 136 9.50 -1.38 -5.60
N GLU A 137 9.34 -0.87 -6.82
CA GLU A 137 9.86 0.43 -7.24
C GLU A 137 8.72 1.45 -7.38
N GLU A 138 7.66 1.06 -8.09
CA GLU A 138 6.50 1.90 -8.31
C GLU A 138 5.23 1.12 -8.01
N PHE A 139 4.27 1.78 -7.38
CA PHE A 139 2.92 1.26 -7.24
C PHE A 139 1.90 2.30 -7.71
N PHE A 140 1.04 1.90 -8.62
CA PHE A 140 0.06 2.74 -9.29
C PHE A 140 -1.33 2.20 -9.00
N ILE A 141 -2.26 3.08 -8.68
CA ILE A 141 -3.70 2.76 -8.65
C ILE A 141 -4.44 3.82 -9.42
N GLU A 142 -5.43 3.39 -10.18
CA GLU A 142 -6.40 4.26 -10.80
C GLU A 142 -7.79 3.74 -10.50
N ASP A 143 -8.66 4.62 -10.02
CA ASP A 143 -10.09 4.41 -9.92
C ASP A 143 -10.85 5.48 -10.73
N ARG A 144 -12.17 5.58 -10.54
CA ARG A 144 -13.00 6.56 -11.25
C ARG A 144 -12.72 8.01 -10.83
N GLU A 145 -12.29 8.23 -9.61
CA GLU A 145 -12.18 9.54 -8.98
C GLU A 145 -10.75 10.08 -9.00
N LYS A 146 -9.74 9.20 -8.97
CA LYS A 146 -8.34 9.58 -8.76
C LYS A 146 -7.34 8.59 -9.32
N ILE A 147 -6.11 9.07 -9.41
CA ILE A 147 -4.91 8.31 -9.72
C ILE A 147 -3.94 8.46 -8.55
N LEU A 148 -3.40 7.35 -8.07
CA LEU A 148 -2.40 7.27 -7.03
C LEU A 148 -1.11 6.70 -7.59
N ARG A 149 0.02 7.30 -7.22
CA ARG A 149 1.35 6.82 -7.59
C ARG A 149 2.26 6.85 -6.38
N PHE A 150 2.83 5.70 -6.03
CA PHE A 150 3.85 5.53 -5.02
C PHE A 150 5.18 5.22 -5.68
N PHE A 151 6.22 5.92 -5.26
CA PHE A 151 7.60 5.66 -5.67
C PHE A 151 8.42 5.27 -4.45
N PHE A 152 9.02 4.09 -4.47
CA PHE A 152 9.87 3.60 -3.40
C PHE A 152 11.33 3.86 -3.72
N LYS A 153 12.08 4.30 -2.71
CA LYS A 153 13.50 4.63 -2.82
C LYS A 153 14.25 4.25 -1.55
N ASN A 154 15.57 4.12 -1.66
CA ASN A 154 16.46 3.90 -0.53
C ASN A 154 16.15 2.62 0.27
N TRP A 155 15.86 1.52 -0.45
CA TRP A 155 15.66 0.21 0.15
C TRP A 155 16.91 -0.24 0.93
N LYS A 156 16.71 -0.67 2.18
CA LYS A 156 17.72 -1.25 3.05
C LYS A 156 17.15 -2.50 3.69
N PHE A 157 17.89 -3.60 3.64
CA PHE A 157 17.57 -4.83 4.34
C PHE A 157 18.52 -5.01 5.52
N TYR A 158 18.03 -5.61 6.59
CA TYR A 158 18.81 -5.90 7.80
C TYR A 158 18.95 -7.41 7.97
N GLU A 159 20.06 -7.83 8.58
CA GLU A 159 20.27 -9.21 9.04
C GLU A 159 19.46 -9.51 10.31
#